data_AF-A0AAP0RD43-F1
#
_entry.id   AF-A0AAP0RD43-F1
#
_cell.length_a   1.000
_cell.length_b   1.000
_cell.length_c   1.000
_cell.angle_alpha   90.00
_cell.angle_beta   90.00
_cell.angle_gamma   90.00
#
_symmetry.space_group_name_H-M   'P 1'
#
loop_
_entity.id
_entity.type
_entity.pdbx_description
1 polymer ?
#
loop_
_entity_poly.entity_id
_entity_poly.type
_entity_poly.pdbx_seq_one_letter_code
_entity_poly.pdbx_strand_id
1 'polypeptide(L)'
;MAMKMINQAHIRRGRIRSFTSYCGGLPSPAAANNPLAYKFSWNPAGAIRTGCNPATYRFHGETVHVNGDDLYDSATRFRIPDLPAFALECLPNRNSLVYGDLYGIGEEASTIFRGTLRYEGFSEIMETLARIGLFDFEPHPILKDGKRPTFGTFLLELLEIKSEYFDGTMMGEKDITERIVTLGLCKERGTAIQTAKTIIFLGLHEQTEIPVSCHSSFDVTCLRMEERLAYSGTEQDMVLLHHEVEVDFPDGQPTEKHRATLLEFGRTKNEKTTTAMALTVGIPAAIGALLLLENKIKTRGVLRPLEPEVYVPALDILQAYGFKLLEKFE
;
A
#
# COMPACT_ATOMS: atom_id res chain seq x y z
N MET A 1 3.13 -4.72 -18.40
CA MET A 1 3.21 -3.30 -18.80
C MET A 1 4.64 -2.82 -18.82
N ALA A 2 5.37 -2.79 -17.70
CA ALA A 2 6.77 -2.34 -17.64
C ALA A 2 7.67 -2.92 -18.76
N MET A 3 7.77 -4.25 -18.88
CA MET A 3 8.57 -4.88 -19.95
C MET A 3 8.12 -4.56 -21.37
N LYS A 4 6.81 -4.33 -21.59
CA LYS A 4 6.31 -3.88 -22.90
C LYS A 4 6.89 -2.51 -23.24
N MET A 5 6.84 -1.56 -22.31
CA MET A 5 7.37 -0.20 -22.50
C MET A 5 8.89 -0.22 -22.70
N ILE A 6 9.61 -0.95 -21.84
CA ILE A 6 11.07 -1.07 -21.89
C ILE A 6 11.51 -1.70 -23.23
N ASN A 7 10.92 -2.83 -23.61
CA ASN A 7 11.28 -3.49 -24.86
C ASN A 7 10.94 -2.63 -26.09
N GLN A 8 9.82 -1.89 -26.08
CA GLN A 8 9.48 -0.95 -27.16
C GLN A 8 10.50 0.20 -27.27
N ALA A 9 10.97 0.74 -26.14
CA ALA A 9 12.02 1.75 -26.12
C ALA A 9 13.35 1.19 -26.66
N HIS A 10 13.78 0.01 -26.20
CA HIS A 10 15.01 -0.64 -26.66
C HIS A 10 14.97 -1.00 -28.15
N ILE A 11 13.82 -1.46 -28.68
CA ILE A 11 13.64 -1.71 -30.14
C ILE A 11 13.91 -0.44 -30.95
N ARG A 12 13.50 0.72 -30.43
CA ARG A 12 13.76 2.04 -31.02
C ARG A 12 15.15 2.59 -30.70
N ARG A 13 16.04 1.77 -30.15
CA ARG A 13 17.40 2.12 -29.68
C ARG A 13 17.43 3.19 -28.57
N GLY A 14 16.32 3.37 -27.85
CA GLY A 14 16.26 4.22 -26.68
C GLY A 14 16.95 3.57 -25.48
N ARG A 15 17.54 4.38 -24.61
CA ARG A 15 18.14 3.98 -23.34
C ARG A 15 17.20 4.36 -22.20
N ILE A 16 16.91 3.45 -21.27
CA ILE A 16 16.05 3.77 -20.13
C ILE A 16 16.83 4.63 -19.13
N ARG A 17 16.41 5.88 -18.97
CA ARG A 17 17.00 6.84 -18.02
C ARG A 17 16.42 6.68 -16.63
N SER A 18 15.11 6.47 -16.55
CA SER A 18 14.34 6.39 -15.31
C SER A 18 13.21 5.39 -15.45
N PHE A 19 13.02 4.54 -14.44
CA PHE A 19 11.86 3.68 -14.26
C PHE A 19 11.25 3.91 -12.89
N THR A 20 9.98 4.32 -12.85
CA THR A 20 9.21 4.42 -11.62
C THR A 20 7.90 3.64 -11.75
N SER A 21 7.50 2.95 -10.69
CA SER A 21 6.28 2.15 -10.67
C SER A 21 5.56 2.26 -9.33
N TYR A 22 4.33 2.72 -9.37
CA TYR A 22 3.48 2.95 -8.20
C TYR A 22 2.26 2.06 -8.27
N CYS A 23 1.90 1.39 -7.18
CA CYS A 23 0.70 0.56 -7.13
C CYS A 23 -0.01 0.63 -5.77
N GLY A 24 -1.33 0.70 -5.76
CA GLY A 24 -2.12 0.64 -4.54
C GLY A 24 -3.47 -0.05 -4.75
N GLY A 25 -3.80 -0.97 -3.85
CA GLY A 25 -5.18 -1.41 -3.61
C GLY A 25 -5.78 -0.55 -2.51
N LEU A 26 -6.82 0.20 -2.84
CA LEU A 26 -7.38 1.27 -2.01
C LEU A 26 -8.91 1.16 -2.01
N PRO A 27 -9.63 1.72 -1.03
CA PRO A 27 -11.05 2.00 -1.22
C PRO A 27 -11.24 2.94 -2.41
N SER A 28 -12.36 2.81 -3.11
CA SER A 28 -12.77 3.86 -4.05
C SER A 28 -12.92 5.19 -3.30
N PRO A 29 -12.81 6.36 -3.97
CA PRO A 29 -12.98 7.65 -3.30
C PRO A 29 -14.27 7.77 -2.49
N ALA A 30 -15.37 7.16 -2.95
CA ALA A 30 -16.65 7.14 -2.23
C ALA A 30 -16.63 6.24 -0.98
N ALA A 31 -15.80 5.19 -0.96
CA ALA A 31 -15.63 4.26 0.16
C ALA A 31 -14.46 4.62 1.09
N ALA A 32 -13.68 5.67 0.77
CA ALA A 32 -12.60 6.19 1.61
C ALA A 32 -13.15 7.06 2.75
N ASN A 33 -14.14 6.53 3.48
CA ASN A 33 -15.02 7.25 4.41
C ASN A 33 -14.65 7.03 5.88
N ASN A 34 -13.38 6.78 6.18
CA ASN A 34 -12.87 6.61 7.53
C ASN A 34 -11.59 7.45 7.74
N PRO A 35 -11.17 7.71 8.99
CA PRO A 35 -10.02 8.58 9.28
C PRO A 35 -8.70 8.15 8.62
N LEU A 36 -8.52 6.85 8.35
CA LEU A 36 -7.32 6.31 7.70
C LEU A 36 -7.43 6.31 6.17
N ALA A 37 -8.61 6.64 5.62
CA ALA A 37 -8.95 6.51 4.20
C ALA A 37 -8.58 5.13 3.61
N TYR A 38 -8.61 4.07 4.42
CA TYR A 38 -8.16 2.73 4.03
C TYR A 38 -9.17 1.67 4.46
N LYS A 39 -9.25 0.58 3.70
CA LYS A 39 -10.04 -0.61 4.03
C LYS A 39 -9.31 -1.85 3.60
N PHE A 40 -9.46 -2.92 4.36
CA PHE A 40 -8.80 -4.20 4.11
C PHE A 40 -9.61 -5.06 3.16
N SER A 41 -9.01 -5.40 2.02
CA SER A 41 -9.48 -6.45 1.10
C SER A 41 -8.72 -7.77 1.28
N TRP A 42 -7.81 -7.82 2.27
CA TRP A 42 -6.93 -8.93 2.62
C TRP A 42 -6.48 -8.77 4.08
N ASN A 43 -5.80 -9.78 4.63
CA ASN A 43 -5.44 -9.83 6.06
C ASN A 43 -4.65 -8.58 6.53
N PRO A 44 -5.15 -7.81 7.53
CA PRO A 44 -4.47 -6.63 8.08
C PRO A 44 -3.05 -6.89 8.58
N ALA A 45 -2.78 -8.07 9.12
CA ALA A 45 -1.46 -8.43 9.63
C ALA A 45 -0.40 -8.36 8.54
N GLY A 46 -0.73 -8.81 7.33
CA GLY A 46 0.19 -8.71 6.21
C GLY A 46 0.43 -7.26 5.78
N ALA A 47 -0.61 -6.42 5.84
CA ALA A 47 -0.53 -5.02 5.45
C ALA A 47 0.33 -4.19 6.41
N ILE A 48 0.13 -4.37 7.72
CA ILE A 48 0.92 -3.69 8.75
C ILE A 48 2.38 -4.15 8.65
N ARG A 49 2.63 -5.47 8.57
CA ARG A 49 4.00 -6.00 8.38
C ARG A 49 4.67 -5.45 7.12
N THR A 50 3.91 -5.23 6.04
CA THR A 50 4.50 -4.62 4.85
C THR A 50 4.94 -3.18 5.06
N GLY A 51 4.27 -2.46 5.96
CA GLY A 51 4.62 -1.10 6.37
C GLY A 51 5.87 -0.99 7.24
N CYS A 52 6.46 -2.10 7.66
CA CYS A 52 7.70 -2.14 8.46
C CYS A 52 8.87 -2.81 7.69
N ASN A 53 8.73 -3.07 6.38
CA ASN A 53 9.83 -3.64 5.61
C ASN A 53 10.82 -2.56 5.18
N PRO A 54 12.14 -2.80 5.29
CA PRO A 54 13.12 -1.89 4.73
C PRO A 54 12.96 -1.79 3.22
N ALA A 55 13.29 -0.61 2.68
CA ALA A 55 13.28 -0.35 1.25
C ALA A 55 14.65 0.07 0.75
N THR A 56 14.94 -0.24 -0.52
CA THR A 56 16.17 0.17 -1.18
C THR A 56 15.88 0.43 -2.64
N TYR A 57 16.31 1.58 -3.16
CA TYR A 57 16.04 1.99 -4.53
C TYR A 57 17.14 2.91 -5.04
N ARG A 58 17.17 3.13 -6.37
CA ARG A 58 18.06 4.11 -6.99
C ARG A 58 17.25 5.32 -7.42
N PHE A 59 17.71 6.52 -7.10
CA PHE A 59 17.06 7.77 -7.48
C PHE A 59 18.12 8.80 -7.88
N HIS A 60 18.06 9.28 -9.12
CA HIS A 60 19.04 10.23 -9.69
C HIS A 60 20.51 9.80 -9.54
N GLY A 61 20.78 8.50 -9.67
CA GLY A 61 22.12 7.92 -9.59
C GLY A 61 22.54 7.51 -8.18
N GLU A 62 21.82 7.94 -7.15
CA GLU A 62 22.12 7.61 -5.75
C GLU A 62 21.31 6.40 -5.28
N THR A 63 21.94 5.53 -4.51
CA THR A 63 21.23 4.42 -3.85
C THR A 63 20.73 4.89 -2.49
N VAL A 64 19.41 4.85 -2.31
CA VAL A 64 18.73 5.24 -1.09
C VAL A 64 18.31 4.00 -0.32
N HIS A 65 18.60 3.99 0.98
CA HIS A 65 18.17 2.97 1.93
C HIS A 65 17.20 3.58 2.94
N VAL A 66 16.06 2.93 3.13
CA VAL A 66 15.06 3.31 4.14
C VAL A 66 14.92 2.14 5.10
N ASN A 67 15.13 2.39 6.39
CA ASN A 67 14.94 1.36 7.41
C ASN A 67 13.44 1.03 7.55
N GLY A 68 13.15 -0.17 8.05
CA GLY A 68 11.75 -0.58 8.26
C GLY A 68 11.00 0.35 9.21
N ASP A 69 11.66 0.80 10.27
CA ASP A 69 11.10 1.70 11.29
C ASP A 69 10.85 3.11 10.76
N ASP A 70 11.56 3.52 9.70
CA ASP A 70 11.44 4.85 9.09
C ASP A 70 10.49 4.85 7.86
N LEU A 71 9.89 3.71 7.52
CA LEU A 71 9.20 3.55 6.23
C LEU A 71 7.99 4.47 6.09
N TYR A 72 7.13 4.57 7.11
CA TYR A 72 6.00 5.49 7.09
C TYR A 72 6.45 6.95 7.05
N ASP A 73 7.51 7.29 7.78
CA ASP A 73 8.09 8.63 7.80
C ASP A 73 8.75 9.03 6.47
N SER A 74 9.11 8.05 5.62
CA SER A 74 9.65 8.27 4.27
C SER A 74 8.60 8.58 3.20
N ALA A 75 7.31 8.53 3.55
CA ALA A 75 6.23 8.74 2.59
C ALA A 75 6.26 10.15 1.98
N THR A 76 6.09 10.23 0.66
CA THR A 76 6.04 11.50 -0.07
C THR A 76 4.71 11.69 -0.76
N ARG A 77 4.19 12.92 -0.77
CA ARG A 77 3.01 13.28 -1.57
C ARG A 77 3.24 12.94 -3.04
N PHE A 78 2.24 12.34 -3.67
CA PHE A 78 2.32 11.89 -5.05
C PHE A 78 1.07 12.31 -5.81
N ARG A 79 1.26 12.80 -7.04
CA ARG A 79 0.17 13.20 -7.93
C ARG A 79 0.42 12.59 -9.29
N ILE A 80 -0.61 11.89 -9.79
CA ILE A 80 -0.62 11.41 -11.17
C ILE A 80 -1.25 12.53 -12.01
N PRO A 81 -0.56 13.10 -13.01
CA PRO A 81 -1.06 14.22 -13.79
C PRO A 81 -2.44 13.98 -14.42
N ASP A 82 -2.69 12.74 -14.85
CA ASP A 82 -3.95 12.34 -15.48
C ASP A 82 -5.11 12.10 -14.50
N LEU A 83 -4.80 12.07 -13.21
CA LEU A 83 -5.75 11.80 -12.13
C LEU A 83 -5.58 12.87 -11.03
N PRO A 84 -5.72 14.17 -11.36
CA PRO A 84 -5.35 15.27 -10.45
C PRO A 84 -6.23 15.35 -9.20
N ALA A 85 -7.43 14.75 -9.23
CA ALA A 85 -8.34 14.70 -8.09
C ALA A 85 -7.90 13.71 -6.99
N PHE A 86 -6.98 12.79 -7.29
CA PHE A 86 -6.51 11.82 -6.31
C PHE A 86 -5.41 12.42 -5.43
N ALA A 87 -5.73 12.61 -4.15
CA ALA A 87 -4.77 12.97 -3.12
C ALA A 87 -4.02 11.72 -2.64
N LEU A 88 -2.89 11.43 -3.26
CA LEU A 88 -2.09 10.23 -2.97
C LEU A 88 -0.78 10.58 -2.28
N GLU A 89 -0.25 9.58 -1.58
CA GLU A 89 1.12 9.51 -1.11
C GLU A 89 1.74 8.18 -1.54
N CYS A 90 3.07 8.12 -1.52
CA CYS A 90 3.84 6.98 -1.95
C CYS A 90 4.84 6.58 -0.88
N LEU A 91 4.86 5.29 -0.54
CA LEU A 91 5.89 4.65 0.27
C LEU A 91 6.82 3.81 -0.63
N PRO A 92 8.15 3.88 -0.48
CA PRO A 92 9.06 2.95 -1.14
C PRO A 92 8.72 1.49 -0.81
N ASN A 93 8.87 0.57 -1.77
CA ASN A 93 8.45 -0.82 -1.61
C ASN A 93 9.61 -1.81 -1.77
N ARG A 94 10.10 -2.33 -0.64
CA ARG A 94 11.17 -3.35 -0.57
C ARG A 94 12.39 -2.95 -1.42
N ASN A 95 13.12 -3.92 -1.95
CA ASN A 95 14.26 -3.68 -2.82
C ASN A 95 13.81 -3.52 -4.28
N SER A 96 13.92 -2.30 -4.81
CA SER A 96 13.66 -1.96 -6.20
C SER A 96 14.84 -2.29 -7.14
N LEU A 97 16.08 -2.37 -6.63
CA LEU A 97 17.27 -2.59 -7.46
C LEU A 97 17.25 -3.93 -8.19
N VAL A 98 16.63 -4.95 -7.59
CA VAL A 98 16.43 -6.27 -8.21
C VAL A 98 15.70 -6.15 -9.57
N TYR A 99 14.84 -5.14 -9.73
CA TYR A 99 14.13 -4.92 -10.99
C TYR A 99 15.00 -4.28 -12.07
N GLY A 100 16.11 -3.61 -11.69
CA GLY A 100 17.13 -3.19 -12.65
C GLY A 100 17.70 -4.38 -13.41
N ASP A 101 18.09 -5.42 -12.67
CA ASP A 101 18.63 -6.65 -13.25
C ASP A 101 17.56 -7.42 -14.03
N LEU A 102 16.37 -7.59 -13.44
CA LEU A 102 15.28 -8.36 -14.07
C LEU A 102 14.75 -7.72 -15.36
N TYR A 103 14.77 -6.40 -15.45
CA TYR A 103 14.29 -5.68 -16.62
C TYR A 103 15.41 -5.32 -17.61
N GLY A 104 16.67 -5.64 -17.28
CA GLY A 104 17.82 -5.31 -18.13
C GLY A 104 18.13 -3.81 -18.19
N ILE A 105 17.76 -3.05 -17.15
CA ILE A 105 17.97 -1.60 -17.08
C ILE A 105 18.95 -1.17 -15.97
N GLY A 106 19.53 -2.13 -15.24
CA GLY A 106 20.36 -1.88 -14.05
C GLY A 106 21.61 -1.03 -14.31
N GLU A 107 22.24 -1.18 -15.48
CA GLU A 107 23.43 -0.42 -15.86
C GLU A 107 23.10 0.93 -16.51
N GLU A 108 21.90 1.08 -17.06
CA GLU A 108 21.53 2.29 -17.81
C GLU A 108 20.72 3.30 -17.01
N ALA A 109 19.83 2.83 -16.14
CA ALA A 109 18.86 3.67 -15.44
C ALA A 109 19.48 4.35 -14.22
N SER A 110 19.37 5.67 -14.20
CA SER A 110 19.71 6.51 -13.04
C SER A 110 18.67 6.43 -11.93
N THR A 111 17.42 6.07 -12.26
CA THR A 111 16.34 5.90 -11.30
C THR A 111 15.65 4.56 -11.51
N ILE A 112 15.52 3.77 -10.45
CA ILE A 112 14.80 2.49 -10.41
C ILE A 112 14.01 2.49 -9.11
N PHE A 113 12.73 2.83 -9.20
CA PHE A 113 11.87 3.03 -8.04
C PHE A 113 10.57 2.24 -8.15
N ARG A 114 10.21 1.55 -7.07
CA ARG A 114 8.88 0.96 -6.90
C ARG A 114 8.29 1.43 -5.58
N GLY A 115 7.04 1.86 -5.63
CA GLY A 115 6.33 2.39 -4.47
C GLY A 115 4.92 1.84 -4.34
N THR A 116 4.41 1.93 -3.12
CA THR A 116 3.05 1.60 -2.75
C THR A 116 2.24 2.88 -2.54
N LEU A 117 1.09 2.97 -3.20
CA LEU A 117 0.20 4.12 -3.09
C LEU A 117 -0.74 3.99 -1.89
N ARG A 118 -0.95 5.12 -1.22
CA ARG A 118 -1.97 5.34 -0.19
C ARG A 118 -2.65 6.68 -0.42
N TYR A 119 -3.79 6.92 0.22
CA TYR A 119 -4.34 8.26 0.31
C TYR A 119 -3.53 9.09 1.28
N GLU A 120 -3.42 10.39 1.03
CA GLU A 120 -2.65 11.30 1.88
C GLU A 120 -3.08 11.27 3.35
N GLY A 121 -2.08 11.29 4.24
CA GLY A 121 -2.26 11.27 5.69
C GLY A 121 -2.23 9.86 6.29
N PHE A 122 -2.33 8.82 5.46
CA PHE A 122 -2.27 7.44 5.92
C PHE A 122 -0.96 7.15 6.67
N SER A 123 0.19 7.50 6.10
CA SER A 123 1.49 7.14 6.65
C SER A 123 1.79 7.87 7.95
N GLU A 124 1.44 9.16 8.06
CA GLU A 124 1.63 9.92 9.30
C GLU A 124 0.79 9.35 10.46
N ILE A 125 -0.45 8.92 10.18
CA ILE A 125 -1.30 8.26 11.18
C ILE A 125 -0.69 6.91 11.57
N MET A 126 -0.31 6.08 10.60
CA MET A 126 0.28 4.77 10.86
C MET A 126 1.59 4.88 11.64
N GLU A 127 2.44 5.86 11.32
CA GLU A 127 3.66 6.15 12.08
C GLU A 127 3.34 6.51 13.54
N THR A 128 2.35 7.37 13.75
CA THR A 128 1.94 7.75 15.11
C THR A 128 1.39 6.53 15.88
N LEU A 129 0.60 5.67 15.24
CA LEU A 129 0.14 4.40 15.83
C LEU A 129 1.31 3.46 16.17
N ALA A 130 2.32 3.39 15.29
CA ALA A 130 3.53 2.62 15.53
C ALA A 130 4.28 3.13 16.76
N ARG A 131 4.45 4.45 16.89
CA ARG A 131 5.11 5.11 18.03
C ARG A 131 4.36 4.97 19.35
N ILE A 132 3.03 4.82 19.32
CA ILE A 132 2.22 4.45 20.50
C ILE A 132 2.51 3.01 20.95
N GLY A 133 3.12 2.17 20.10
CA GLY A 133 3.38 0.76 20.37
C GLY A 133 2.28 -0.18 19.90
N LEU A 134 1.33 0.29 19.08
CA LEU A 134 0.20 -0.53 18.58
C LEU A 134 0.62 -1.63 17.59
N PHE A 135 1.84 -1.57 17.06
CA PHE A 135 2.39 -2.57 16.14
C PHE A 135 3.49 -3.45 16.77
N ASP A 136 3.66 -3.41 18.09
CA ASP A 136 4.57 -4.31 18.79
C ASP A 136 4.08 -5.77 18.72
N PHE A 137 4.97 -6.67 18.28
CA PHE A 137 4.72 -8.09 18.12
C PHE A 137 4.96 -8.89 19.40
N GLU A 138 5.69 -8.30 20.36
CA GLU A 138 6.05 -9.02 21.57
C GLU A 138 4.82 -9.22 22.48
N PRO A 139 4.69 -10.39 23.13
CA PRO A 139 3.58 -10.63 24.04
C PRO A 139 3.55 -9.63 25.20
N HIS A 140 2.47 -8.85 25.29
CA HIS A 140 2.36 -7.76 26.26
C HIS A 140 1.99 -8.28 27.67
N PRO A 141 2.65 -7.84 28.76
CA PRO A 141 2.41 -8.36 30.11
C PRO A 141 0.94 -8.29 30.58
N ILE A 142 0.24 -7.18 30.33
CA ILE A 142 -1.19 -7.02 30.68
C ILE A 142 -2.13 -7.99 29.94
N LEU A 143 -1.63 -8.65 28.88
CA LEU A 143 -2.34 -9.67 28.11
C LEU A 143 -1.95 -11.10 28.54
N LYS A 144 -1.03 -11.29 29.49
CA LYS A 144 -0.58 -12.60 29.98
C LYS A 144 -1.32 -12.99 31.26
N ASP A 145 -2.30 -13.89 31.11
CA ASP A 145 -3.04 -14.58 32.17
C ASP A 145 -3.89 -13.71 33.13
N GLY A 146 -5.03 -14.25 33.56
CA GLY A 146 -5.97 -13.56 34.46
C GLY A 146 -7.13 -12.85 33.75
N LYS A 147 -7.69 -11.82 34.42
CA LYS A 147 -8.82 -11.04 33.87
C LYS A 147 -8.33 -10.20 32.70
N ARG A 148 -8.98 -10.33 31.54
CA ARG A 148 -8.62 -9.58 30.33
C ARG A 148 -8.87 -8.08 30.55
N PRO A 149 -7.93 -7.20 30.14
CA PRO A 149 -8.19 -5.77 30.15
C PRO A 149 -9.24 -5.44 29.08
N THR A 150 -9.92 -4.31 29.26
CA THR A 150 -10.72 -3.73 28.18
C THR A 150 -9.81 -3.06 27.15
N PHE A 151 -10.31 -2.85 25.92
CA PHE A 151 -9.54 -2.08 24.92
C PHE A 151 -9.14 -0.70 25.46
N GLY A 152 -10.06 0.01 26.12
CA GLY A 152 -9.77 1.30 26.73
C GLY A 152 -8.72 1.23 27.84
N THR A 153 -8.73 0.18 28.66
CA THR A 153 -7.68 -0.04 29.68
C THR A 153 -6.32 -0.29 29.03
N PHE A 154 -6.29 -1.06 27.94
CA PHE A 154 -5.07 -1.33 27.19
C PHE A 154 -4.54 -0.08 26.48
N LEU A 155 -5.43 0.77 25.94
CA LEU A 155 -5.05 2.04 25.35
C LEU A 155 -4.46 3.01 26.38
N LEU A 156 -5.00 3.04 27.61
CA LEU A 156 -4.44 3.85 28.71
C LEU A 156 -3.00 3.43 29.04
N GLU A 157 -2.75 2.12 29.10
CA GLU A 157 -1.41 1.55 29.31
C GLU A 157 -0.43 2.02 28.22
N LEU A 158 -0.80 1.86 26.94
CA LEU A 158 0.05 2.28 25.81
C LEU A 158 0.30 3.79 25.76
N LEU A 159 -0.67 4.58 26.23
CA LEU A 159 -0.52 6.04 26.33
C LEU A 159 0.12 6.48 27.66
N GLU A 160 0.57 5.56 28.50
CA GLU A 160 1.17 5.83 29.81
C GLU A 160 0.28 6.73 30.72
N ILE A 161 -1.04 6.59 30.61
CA ILE A 161 -1.99 7.35 31.43
C ILE A 161 -2.33 6.52 32.67
N LYS A 162 -2.09 7.08 33.86
CA LYS A 162 -2.50 6.43 35.13
C LYS A 162 -4.02 6.43 35.25
N SER A 163 -4.59 5.25 35.52
CA SER A 163 -6.04 5.04 35.66
C SER A 163 -6.70 5.88 36.75
N GLU A 164 -5.94 6.31 37.77
CA GLU A 164 -6.40 7.17 38.88
C GLU A 164 -6.92 8.55 38.43
N TYR A 165 -6.56 9.01 37.23
CA TYR A 165 -7.04 10.27 36.66
C TYR A 165 -8.32 10.13 35.83
N PHE A 166 -8.80 8.89 35.60
CA PHE A 166 -10.00 8.63 34.81
C PHE A 166 -11.13 8.16 35.73
N ASP A 167 -12.15 9.00 35.88
CA ASP A 167 -13.32 8.80 36.75
C ASP A 167 -14.35 7.77 36.19
N GLY A 168 -13.91 6.89 35.29
CA GLY A 168 -14.77 5.94 34.58
C GLY A 168 -15.42 6.50 33.31
N THR A 169 -15.20 7.77 32.97
CA THR A 169 -15.62 8.32 31.66
C THR A 169 -14.79 7.68 30.54
N MET A 170 -15.34 7.49 29.34
CA MET A 170 -14.53 7.04 28.20
C MET A 170 -13.61 8.14 27.70
N MET A 171 -12.39 7.78 27.29
CA MET A 171 -11.43 8.76 26.76
C MET A 171 -11.96 9.39 25.48
N GLY A 172 -12.06 10.72 25.48
CA GLY A 172 -12.52 11.47 24.32
C GLY A 172 -11.40 11.71 23.31
N GLU A 173 -11.79 12.14 22.11
CA GLU A 173 -10.86 12.49 21.03
C GLU A 173 -9.83 13.54 21.49
N LYS A 174 -10.27 14.50 22.30
CA LYS A 174 -9.42 15.58 22.83
C LYS A 174 -8.35 15.05 23.77
N ASP A 175 -8.71 14.14 24.67
CA ASP A 175 -7.78 13.59 25.67
C ASP A 175 -6.67 12.76 24.98
N ILE A 176 -7.06 11.92 24.02
CA ILE A 176 -6.11 11.15 23.19
C ILE A 176 -5.19 12.11 22.43
N THR A 177 -5.77 13.15 21.81
CA THR A 177 -4.99 14.13 21.03
C THR A 177 -3.95 14.84 21.89
N GLU A 178 -4.34 15.40 23.04
CA GLU A 178 -3.38 16.08 23.91
C GLU A 178 -2.31 15.13 24.43
N ARG A 179 -2.66 13.87 24.68
CA ARG A 179 -1.67 12.90 25.14
C ARG A 179 -0.63 12.57 24.06
N ILE A 180 -1.07 12.33 22.82
CA ILE A 180 -0.17 12.11 21.67
C ILE A 180 0.80 13.29 21.50
N VAL A 181 0.28 14.52 21.61
CA VAL A 181 1.10 15.74 21.51
C VAL A 181 2.08 15.85 22.67
N THR A 182 1.62 15.59 23.91
CA THR A 182 2.46 15.67 25.12
C THR A 182 3.62 14.68 25.07
N LEU A 183 3.39 13.48 24.54
CA LEU A 183 4.41 12.44 24.38
C LEU A 183 5.32 12.68 23.16
N GLY A 184 5.04 13.69 22.33
CA GLY A 184 5.85 13.99 21.14
C GLY A 184 5.79 12.90 20.06
N LEU A 185 4.70 12.12 20.00
CA LEU A 185 4.59 10.96 19.11
C LEU A 185 4.27 11.33 17.65
N CYS A 186 3.99 12.60 17.35
CA CYS A 186 3.74 13.07 16.00
C CYS A 186 4.38 14.45 15.74
N LYS A 187 4.61 14.77 14.47
CA LYS A 187 5.21 16.04 14.03
C LYS A 187 4.24 17.22 14.13
N GLU A 188 2.98 16.99 13.78
CA GLU A 188 1.95 18.03 13.70
C GLU A 188 0.73 17.70 14.55
N ARG A 189 0.13 18.73 15.16
CA ARG A 189 -1.11 18.58 15.93
C ARG A 189 -2.27 18.09 15.07
N GLY A 190 -2.27 18.38 13.77
CA GLY A 190 -3.25 17.84 12.81
C GLY A 190 -3.21 16.31 12.74
N THR A 191 -2.01 15.74 12.66
CA THR A 191 -1.79 14.28 12.68
C THR A 191 -2.26 13.66 14.00
N ALA A 192 -2.01 14.31 15.15
CA ALA A 192 -2.53 13.85 16.44
C ALA A 192 -4.06 13.74 16.46
N ILE A 193 -4.77 14.75 15.92
CA ILE A 193 -6.23 14.76 15.84
C ILE A 193 -6.73 13.61 14.97
N GLN A 194 -6.15 13.39 13.79
CA GLN A 194 -6.55 12.28 12.91
C GLN A 194 -6.22 10.92 13.50
N THR A 195 -5.10 10.81 14.21
CA THR A 195 -4.73 9.58 14.92
C THR A 195 -5.72 9.28 16.05
N ALA A 196 -6.10 10.29 16.84
CA ALA A 196 -7.12 10.13 17.88
C ALA A 196 -8.48 9.69 17.30
N LYS A 197 -8.91 10.30 16.18
CA LYS A 197 -10.11 9.86 15.44
C LYS A 197 -10.00 8.43 14.96
N THR A 198 -8.82 8.02 14.48
CA THR A 198 -8.55 6.64 14.04
C THR A 198 -8.66 5.67 15.21
N ILE A 199 -8.05 5.99 16.36
CA ILE A 199 -8.12 5.17 17.59
C ILE A 199 -9.58 4.99 18.05
N ILE A 200 -10.37 6.06 18.02
CA ILE A 200 -11.80 6.01 18.36
C ILE A 200 -12.57 5.16 17.35
N PHE A 201 -12.36 5.38 16.05
CA PHE A 201 -13.01 4.64 14.98
C PHE A 201 -12.74 3.13 15.05
N LEU A 202 -11.50 2.75 15.40
CA LEU A 202 -11.10 1.36 15.61
C LEU A 202 -11.68 0.74 16.89
N GLY A 203 -12.36 1.51 17.73
CA GLY A 203 -12.94 1.02 18.99
C GLY A 203 -11.89 0.70 20.05
N LEU A 204 -10.67 1.25 19.95
CA LEU A 204 -9.59 1.03 20.92
C LEU A 204 -9.87 1.69 22.28
N HIS A 205 -10.82 2.62 22.35
CA HIS A 205 -11.27 3.26 23.60
C HIS A 205 -12.41 2.51 24.31
N GLU A 206 -12.95 1.45 23.69
CA GLU A 206 -14.15 0.75 24.18
C GLU A 206 -13.89 -0.05 25.47
N GLN A 207 -14.91 -0.21 26.30
CA GLN A 207 -14.84 -0.98 27.55
C GLN A 207 -15.14 -2.48 27.38
N THR A 208 -15.09 -2.99 26.15
CA THR A 208 -15.19 -4.42 25.87
C THR A 208 -13.87 -5.11 26.19
N GLU A 209 -13.93 -6.35 26.71
CA GLU A 209 -12.72 -7.12 27.03
C GLU A 209 -11.98 -7.59 25.77
N ILE A 210 -10.65 -7.55 25.82
CA ILE A 210 -9.79 -8.02 24.73
C ILE A 210 -9.85 -9.56 24.66
N PRO A 211 -10.14 -10.18 23.50
CA PRO A 211 -10.19 -11.64 23.37
C PRO A 211 -8.90 -12.34 23.77
N VAL A 212 -9.00 -13.54 24.33
CA VAL A 212 -7.86 -14.36 24.78
C VAL A 212 -6.89 -14.77 23.66
N SER A 213 -7.33 -14.68 22.40
CA SER A 213 -6.51 -14.94 21.22
C SER A 213 -5.48 -13.84 20.93
N CYS A 214 -5.61 -12.65 21.53
CA CYS A 214 -4.67 -11.56 21.34
C CYS A 214 -3.57 -11.62 22.41
N HIS A 215 -2.31 -11.74 21.99
CA HIS A 215 -1.17 -11.85 22.90
C HIS A 215 -0.29 -10.60 22.90
N SER A 216 -0.32 -9.82 21.81
CA SER A 216 0.50 -8.63 21.58
C SER A 216 -0.36 -7.40 21.22
N SER A 217 0.25 -6.20 21.25
CA SER A 217 -0.39 -4.98 20.73
C SER A 217 -0.78 -5.14 19.26
N PHE A 218 0.09 -5.78 18.48
CA PHE A 218 -0.14 -6.09 17.07
C PHE A 218 -1.40 -6.93 16.87
N ASP A 219 -1.65 -7.96 17.69
CA ASP A 219 -2.84 -8.81 17.58
C ASP A 219 -4.12 -8.02 17.87
N VAL A 220 -4.10 -7.18 18.91
CA VAL A 220 -5.23 -6.32 19.30
C VAL A 220 -5.56 -5.36 18.15
N THR A 221 -4.53 -4.73 17.59
CA THR A 221 -4.70 -3.78 16.49
C THR A 221 -5.19 -4.47 15.22
N CYS A 222 -4.64 -5.63 14.86
CA CYS A 222 -5.09 -6.41 13.70
C CYS A 222 -6.57 -6.80 13.81
N LEU A 223 -6.99 -7.29 14.98
CA LEU A 223 -8.39 -7.64 15.25
C LEU A 223 -9.29 -6.42 15.03
N ARG A 224 -8.96 -5.28 15.65
CA ARG A 224 -9.79 -4.07 15.52
C ARG A 224 -9.81 -3.50 14.11
N MET A 225 -8.69 -3.54 13.42
CA MET A 225 -8.60 -3.14 12.02
C MET A 225 -9.41 -4.05 11.11
N GLU A 226 -9.41 -5.37 11.35
CA GLU A 226 -10.23 -6.33 10.61
C GLU A 226 -11.73 -6.07 10.80
N GLU A 227 -12.15 -5.83 12.04
CA GLU A 227 -13.55 -5.56 12.40
C GLU A 227 -14.06 -4.22 11.83
N ARG A 228 -13.23 -3.17 11.86
CA ARG A 228 -13.68 -1.79 11.63
C ARG A 228 -13.32 -1.22 10.27
N LEU A 229 -12.31 -1.75 9.59
CA LEU A 229 -11.86 -1.30 8.28
C LEU A 229 -12.23 -2.30 7.18
N ALA A 230 -13.25 -3.14 7.39
CA ALA A 230 -13.84 -3.98 6.36
C ALA A 230 -14.71 -3.18 5.38
N TYR A 231 -14.82 -3.66 4.15
CA TYR A 231 -15.80 -3.16 3.19
C TYR A 231 -17.20 -3.61 3.57
N SER A 232 -18.18 -2.71 3.47
CA SER A 232 -19.58 -3.09 3.44
C SER A 232 -19.97 -3.65 2.07
N GLY A 233 -21.11 -4.34 1.98
CA GLY A 233 -21.52 -5.05 0.76
C GLY A 233 -21.74 -4.16 -0.48
N THR A 234 -21.94 -2.85 -0.29
CA THR A 234 -22.17 -1.87 -1.37
C THR A 234 -20.93 -1.05 -1.72
N GLU A 235 -19.86 -1.13 -0.92
CA GLU A 235 -18.65 -0.36 -1.15
C GLU A 235 -17.74 -1.06 -2.16
N GLN A 236 -17.01 -0.24 -2.92
CA GLN A 236 -16.07 -0.70 -3.93
C GLN A 236 -14.64 -0.37 -3.50
N ASP A 237 -13.72 -1.31 -3.73
CA ASP A 237 -12.29 -1.03 -3.79
C ASP A 237 -11.90 -0.55 -5.19
N MET A 238 -10.66 -0.11 -5.30
CA MET A 238 -9.98 0.19 -6.55
C MET A 238 -8.54 -0.31 -6.51
N VAL A 239 -7.99 -0.58 -7.70
CA VAL A 239 -6.57 -0.80 -7.91
C VAL A 239 -6.07 0.27 -8.87
N LEU A 240 -5.05 1.00 -8.42
CA LEU A 240 -4.36 2.01 -9.21
C LEU A 240 -2.91 1.58 -9.39
N LEU A 241 -2.51 1.35 -10.64
CA LEU A 241 -1.14 1.04 -11.05
C LEU A 241 -0.69 2.10 -12.05
N HIS A 242 0.48 2.67 -11.81
CA HIS A 242 1.05 3.71 -12.66
C HIS A 242 2.54 3.45 -12.87
N HIS A 243 2.96 3.43 -14.14
CA HIS A 243 4.36 3.36 -14.53
C HIS A 243 4.75 4.64 -15.25
N GLU A 244 5.95 5.14 -14.96
CA GLU A 244 6.62 6.16 -15.77
C GLU A 244 8.00 5.65 -16.18
N VAL A 245 8.30 5.79 -17.48
CA VAL A 245 9.58 5.43 -18.08
C VAL A 245 10.10 6.65 -18.85
N GLU A 246 11.26 7.15 -18.47
CA GLU A 246 11.94 8.20 -19.24
C GLU A 246 13.00 7.55 -20.13
N VAL A 247 12.99 7.91 -21.41
CA VAL A 247 13.80 7.28 -22.44
C VAL A 247 14.63 8.33 -23.17
N ASP A 248 15.94 8.14 -23.17
CA ASP A 248 16.86 8.94 -23.98
C ASP A 248 17.08 8.25 -25.32
N PHE A 249 16.79 8.95 -26.43
CA PHE A 249 17.01 8.43 -27.77
C PHE A 249 18.32 8.94 -28.38
N PRO A 250 18.90 8.21 -29.37
CA PRO A 250 20.06 8.68 -30.10
C PRO A 250 19.81 10.00 -30.84
N ASP A 251 20.90 10.63 -31.30
CA ASP A 251 20.90 11.74 -32.24
C ASP A 251 20.24 13.04 -31.72
N GLY A 252 20.26 13.24 -30.40
CA GLY A 252 19.79 14.49 -29.77
C GLY A 252 18.28 14.68 -29.78
N GLN A 253 17.52 13.60 -30.01
CA GLN A 253 16.08 13.60 -29.84
C GLN A 253 15.70 13.98 -28.40
N PRO A 254 14.59 14.70 -28.20
CA PRO A 254 14.09 14.97 -26.86
C PRO A 254 13.91 13.67 -26.07
N THR A 255 14.24 13.70 -24.78
CA THR A 255 13.87 12.62 -23.85
C THR A 255 12.35 12.44 -23.90
N GLU A 256 11.90 11.22 -24.18
CA GLU A 256 10.47 10.90 -24.15
C GLU A 256 10.08 10.40 -22.77
N LYS A 257 8.86 10.76 -22.34
CA LYS A 257 8.24 10.23 -21.12
C LYS A 257 7.07 9.35 -21.47
N HIS A 258 7.22 8.05 -21.21
CA HIS A 258 6.20 7.05 -21.46
C HIS A 258 5.47 6.75 -20.14
N ARG A 259 4.14 6.84 -20.14
CA ARG A 259 3.31 6.52 -18.98
C ARG A 259 2.35 5.39 -19.30
N ALA A 260 2.13 4.50 -18.34
CA ALA A 260 1.07 3.50 -18.40
C ALA A 260 0.28 3.47 -17.09
N THR A 261 -1.03 3.67 -17.18
CA THR A 261 -1.93 3.74 -16.02
C THR A 261 -3.06 2.72 -16.15
N LEU A 262 -3.26 1.93 -15.10
CA LEU A 262 -4.43 1.10 -14.88
C LEU A 262 -5.18 1.65 -13.65
N LEU A 263 -6.45 1.99 -13.83
CA LEU A 263 -7.38 2.32 -12.75
C LEU A 263 -8.59 1.39 -12.90
N GLU A 264 -8.69 0.40 -12.01
CA GLU A 264 -9.78 -0.57 -11.98
C GLU A 264 -10.60 -0.41 -10.70
N PHE A 265 -11.92 -0.46 -10.81
CA PHE A 265 -12.84 -0.48 -9.67
C PHE A 265 -13.48 -1.86 -9.51
N GLY A 266 -13.87 -2.20 -8.27
CA GLY A 266 -14.65 -3.41 -8.02
C GLY A 266 -15.91 -3.45 -8.87
N ARG A 267 -16.27 -4.62 -9.39
CA ARG A 267 -17.42 -4.82 -10.29
C ARG A 267 -18.57 -5.49 -9.55
N THR A 268 -19.75 -4.91 -9.61
CA THR A 268 -20.97 -5.51 -9.05
C THR A 268 -21.84 -6.08 -10.17
N LYS A 269 -22.17 -7.37 -10.07
CA LYS A 269 -23.07 -8.06 -11.01
C LYS A 269 -24.01 -8.96 -10.21
N ASN A 270 -25.32 -8.83 -10.45
CA ASN A 270 -26.36 -9.59 -9.75
C ASN A 270 -26.16 -9.56 -8.22
N GLU A 271 -25.98 -8.36 -7.67
CA GLU A 271 -25.78 -8.09 -6.23
C GLU A 271 -24.50 -8.72 -5.62
N LYS A 272 -23.65 -9.35 -6.43
CA LYS A 272 -22.34 -9.84 -6.01
C LYS A 272 -21.25 -8.89 -6.46
N THR A 273 -20.53 -8.34 -5.49
CA THR A 273 -19.38 -7.47 -5.73
C THR A 273 -18.10 -8.31 -5.79
N THR A 274 -17.35 -8.19 -6.88
CA THR A 274 -15.98 -8.70 -7.01
C THR A 274 -15.02 -7.54 -6.91
N THR A 275 -14.06 -7.61 -5.99
CA THR A 275 -13.12 -6.52 -5.75
C THR A 275 -12.17 -6.30 -6.93
N ALA A 276 -11.73 -5.06 -7.17
CA ALA A 276 -10.69 -4.72 -8.14
C ALA A 276 -9.41 -5.51 -7.86
N MET A 277 -9.08 -5.72 -6.57
CA MET A 277 -7.97 -6.57 -6.18
C MET A 277 -8.14 -8.02 -6.64
N ALA A 278 -9.32 -8.62 -6.42
CA ALA A 278 -9.59 -9.99 -6.85
C ALA A 278 -9.55 -10.12 -8.38
N LEU A 279 -10.07 -9.13 -9.11
CA LEU A 279 -10.05 -9.10 -10.57
C LEU A 279 -8.61 -8.97 -11.10
N THR A 280 -7.84 -8.00 -10.61
CA THR A 280 -6.49 -7.70 -11.11
C THR A 280 -5.44 -8.71 -10.66
N VAL A 281 -5.76 -9.61 -9.73
CA VAL A 281 -4.89 -10.74 -9.34
C VAL A 281 -5.37 -12.05 -9.99
N GLY A 282 -6.65 -12.38 -9.86
CA GLY A 282 -7.21 -13.64 -10.30
C GLY A 282 -7.24 -13.80 -11.82
N ILE A 283 -7.56 -12.74 -12.56
CA ILE A 283 -7.65 -12.81 -14.02
C ILE A 283 -6.27 -13.01 -14.66
N PRO A 284 -5.21 -12.26 -14.29
CA PRO A 284 -3.86 -12.57 -14.79
C PRO A 284 -3.39 -14.00 -14.48
N ALA A 285 -3.73 -14.53 -13.30
CA ALA A 285 -3.43 -15.93 -12.96
C ALA A 285 -4.16 -16.92 -13.88
N ALA A 286 -5.45 -16.70 -14.13
CA ALA A 286 -6.25 -17.51 -15.05
C ALA A 286 -5.72 -17.44 -16.50
N ILE A 287 -5.32 -16.24 -16.95
CA ILE A 287 -4.71 -16.04 -18.27
C ILE A 287 -3.38 -16.80 -18.36
N GLY A 288 -2.53 -16.73 -17.34
CA GLY A 288 -1.29 -17.51 -17.29
C GLY A 288 -1.53 -19.02 -17.44
N ALA A 289 -2.54 -19.55 -16.73
CA ALA A 289 -2.95 -20.95 -16.86
C ALA A 289 -3.45 -21.29 -18.27
N LEU A 290 -4.28 -20.41 -18.87
CA LEU A 290 -4.79 -20.58 -20.23
C LEU A 290 -3.65 -20.62 -21.26
N LEU A 291 -2.69 -19.70 -21.17
CA LEU A 291 -1.54 -19.65 -22.09
C LEU A 291 -0.68 -20.92 -22.01
N LEU A 292 -0.55 -21.52 -20.83
CA LEU A 292 0.15 -22.79 -20.65
C LEU A 292 -0.64 -23.96 -21.27
N LEU A 293 -1.96 -24.03 -21.02
CA LEU A 293 -2.83 -25.10 -21.53
C LEU A 293 -2.96 -25.07 -23.05
N GLU A 294 -3.05 -23.88 -23.64
CA GLU A 294 -3.06 -23.68 -25.09
C GLU A 294 -1.67 -23.83 -25.74
N ASN A 295 -0.65 -24.15 -24.93
CA ASN A 295 0.73 -24.31 -25.38
C ASN A 295 1.25 -23.04 -26.10
N LYS A 296 0.81 -21.85 -25.66
CA LYS A 296 1.28 -20.55 -26.17
C LYS A 296 2.64 -20.18 -25.60
N ILE A 297 2.96 -20.64 -24.40
CA ILE A 297 4.28 -20.50 -23.77
C ILE A 297 5.05 -21.79 -24.00
N LYS A 298 6.11 -21.73 -24.82
CA LYS A 298 6.98 -22.88 -25.15
C LYS A 298 8.15 -23.01 -24.20
N THR A 299 8.64 -21.89 -23.67
CA THR A 299 9.76 -21.87 -22.73
C THR A 299 9.45 -22.73 -21.49
N ARG A 300 10.42 -23.51 -21.02
CA ARG A 300 10.29 -24.43 -19.87
C ARG A 300 11.10 -23.91 -18.67
N GLY A 301 10.71 -24.35 -17.47
CA GLY A 301 11.39 -24.00 -16.22
C GLY A 301 10.54 -23.09 -15.32
N VAL A 302 11.19 -22.42 -14.37
CA VAL A 302 10.54 -21.43 -13.50
C VAL A 302 10.53 -20.09 -14.21
N LEU A 303 9.36 -19.67 -14.67
CA LEU A 303 9.18 -18.47 -15.48
C LEU A 303 8.59 -17.32 -14.68
N ARG A 304 8.92 -16.11 -15.10
CA ARG A 304 8.27 -14.86 -14.71
C ARG A 304 7.68 -14.21 -15.96
N PRO A 305 6.66 -13.33 -15.84
CA PRO A 305 6.06 -12.64 -16.99
C PRO A 305 6.95 -11.49 -17.49
N LEU A 306 8.22 -11.78 -17.76
CA LEU A 306 9.23 -10.85 -18.26
C LEU A 306 9.41 -10.97 -19.77
N GLU A 307 9.24 -12.19 -20.31
CA GLU A 307 9.42 -12.47 -21.72
C GLU A 307 8.22 -12.03 -22.57
N PRO A 308 8.43 -11.49 -23.78
CA PRO A 308 7.35 -11.12 -24.70
C PRO A 308 6.39 -12.28 -25.00
N GLU A 309 6.91 -13.51 -25.08
CA GLU A 309 6.12 -14.74 -25.26
C GLU A 309 5.03 -14.89 -24.19
N VAL A 310 5.26 -14.36 -22.98
CA VAL A 310 4.30 -14.41 -21.87
C VAL A 310 3.47 -13.14 -21.82
N TYR A 311 4.10 -11.97 -21.72
CA TYR A 311 3.35 -10.75 -21.39
C TYR A 311 2.56 -10.19 -22.58
N VAL A 312 2.96 -10.41 -23.83
CA VAL A 312 2.24 -9.88 -25.01
C VAL A 312 0.85 -10.50 -25.10
N PRO A 313 0.71 -11.85 -25.23
CA PRO A 313 -0.62 -12.44 -25.32
C PRO A 313 -1.42 -12.25 -24.02
N ALA A 314 -0.77 -12.17 -22.87
CA ALA A 314 -1.47 -11.89 -21.62
C ALA A 314 -2.10 -10.49 -21.59
N LEU A 315 -1.39 -9.46 -22.07
CA LEU A 315 -1.93 -8.10 -22.16
C LEU A 315 -3.06 -8.00 -23.19
N ASP A 316 -2.95 -8.69 -24.32
CA ASP A 316 -4.01 -8.74 -25.33
C ASP A 316 -5.30 -9.34 -24.75
N ILE A 317 -5.19 -10.46 -24.03
CA ILE A 317 -6.34 -11.10 -23.38
C ILE A 317 -6.91 -10.22 -22.26
N LEU A 318 -6.07 -9.55 -21.47
CA LEU A 318 -6.53 -8.60 -20.45
C LEU A 318 -7.33 -7.43 -21.06
N GLN A 319 -6.86 -6.86 -22.16
CA GLN A 319 -7.56 -5.81 -22.88
C GLN A 319 -8.88 -6.32 -23.47
N ALA A 320 -8.89 -7.52 -24.07
CA ALA A 320 -10.10 -8.16 -24.58
C ALA A 320 -11.12 -8.47 -23.47
N TYR A 321 -10.65 -8.77 -22.25
CA TYR A 321 -11.49 -8.93 -21.06
C TYR A 321 -12.09 -7.59 -20.57
N GLY A 322 -11.56 -6.46 -21.03
CA GLY A 322 -12.06 -5.13 -20.74
C GLY A 322 -11.25 -4.34 -19.71
N PHE A 323 -10.04 -4.77 -19.35
CA PHE A 323 -9.13 -3.93 -18.59
C PHE A 323 -8.63 -2.76 -19.45
N LYS A 324 -8.80 -1.54 -18.95
CA LYS A 324 -8.36 -0.32 -19.65
C LYS A 324 -6.96 0.05 -19.19
N LEU A 325 -6.00 -0.06 -20.11
CA LEU A 325 -4.62 0.39 -19.91
C LEU A 325 -4.43 1.70 -20.68
N LEU A 326 -4.28 2.80 -19.95
CA LEU A 326 -4.07 4.12 -20.53
C LEU A 326 -2.57 4.33 -20.74
N GLU A 327 -2.13 4.31 -22.00
CA GLU A 327 -0.74 4.57 -22.39
C GLU A 327 -0.63 6.00 -22.96
N LYS A 328 0.41 6.74 -22.55
CA LYS A 328 0.73 8.08 -23.06
C LYS A 328 2.23 8.19 -23.33
N PHE A 329 2.57 8.94 -24.38
CA PHE A 329 3.93 9.20 -24.83
C PHE A 329 4.06 10.71 -25.01
N GLU A 330 4.91 11.35 -24.23
CA GLU A 330 5.15 12.81 -24.21
C GLU A 330 6.59 13.15 -24.56
#